data_AF-A0A5S3UMH8-F1
#
_entry.id   AF-A0A5S3UMH8-F1
#
_cell.length_a   1.000
_cell.length_b   1.000
_cell.length_c   1.000
_cell.angle_alpha   90.00
_cell.angle_beta   90.00
_cell.angle_gamma   90.00
#
_symmetry.space_group_name_H-M   'P 1'
#
loop_
_entity.id
_entity.type
_entity.pdbx_description
1 polymer ?
#
loop_
_entity_poly.entity_id
_entity_poly.type
_entity_poly.pdbx_seq_one_letter_code
_entity_poly.pdbx_strand_id
1 'polypeptide(L)'
;MTKSKVISTEDILSTLCHSVTGVLSSASGNSISYSAMVQKITRTCMRPDIGCFVLFDGGFTGLVVTNFTAQAAMEIYHDYMRNMGMPEDEIAQSHLSDDVANVLGELMNQIVGDFTSKVRDQLHTSITQNQPKMMAINKQVQISVDTTMDRPQARRVTFTTAKQNIFYLELAMDKTEFIKLHDFDISEAVDPDDIIENEAKQKAEKQKASSQADDADDDFMAELGL
;
A
#
# COMPACT_ATOMS: atom_id res chain seq x y z
N MET A 1 -20.59 -0.19 -25.69
CA MET A 1 -20.97 -0.54 -24.30
C MET A 1 -19.70 -0.89 -23.56
N THR A 2 -19.11 0.08 -22.87
CA THR A 2 -17.97 -0.13 -21.98
C THR A 2 -18.45 -1.07 -20.87
N LYS A 3 -17.86 -2.26 -20.75
CA LYS A 3 -18.20 -3.19 -19.67
C LYS A 3 -17.87 -2.48 -18.35
N SER A 4 -18.87 -2.30 -17.49
CA SER A 4 -18.66 -1.88 -16.11
C SER A 4 -17.57 -2.76 -15.49
N LYS A 5 -16.47 -2.14 -15.04
CA LYS A 5 -15.38 -2.85 -14.35
C LYS A 5 -15.93 -3.35 -13.02
N VAL A 6 -16.02 -4.68 -12.87
CA VAL A 6 -16.36 -5.32 -11.60
C VAL A 6 -15.06 -5.54 -10.85
N ILE A 7 -14.97 -5.03 -9.63
CA ILE A 7 -13.83 -5.27 -8.74
C ILE A 7 -14.19 -6.45 -7.84
N SER A 8 -13.40 -7.52 -7.92
CA SER A 8 -13.60 -8.74 -7.13
C SER A 8 -12.67 -8.81 -5.92
N THR A 9 -12.88 -9.81 -5.07
CA THR A 9 -11.99 -10.18 -3.96
C THR A 9 -10.54 -10.34 -4.41
N GLU A 10 -10.31 -10.91 -5.60
CA GLU A 10 -8.98 -11.11 -6.18
C GLU A 10 -8.30 -9.80 -6.57
N ASP A 11 -9.05 -8.79 -7.03
CA ASP A 11 -8.50 -7.46 -7.33
C ASP A 11 -8.05 -6.77 -6.04
N ILE A 12 -8.84 -6.86 -4.97
CA ILE A 12 -8.48 -6.32 -3.65
C ILE A 12 -7.23 -7.02 -3.10
N LEU A 13 -7.16 -8.35 -3.24
CA LEU A 13 -5.97 -9.12 -2.87
C LEU A 13 -4.74 -8.68 -3.68
N SER A 14 -4.90 -8.43 -4.98
CA SER A 14 -3.81 -7.93 -5.81
C SER A 14 -3.33 -6.55 -5.34
N THR A 15 -4.23 -5.63 -5.04
CA THR A 15 -3.87 -4.31 -4.45
C THR A 15 -3.08 -4.48 -3.15
N LEU A 16 -3.52 -5.38 -2.25
CA LEU A 16 -2.79 -5.70 -1.02
C LEU A 16 -1.39 -6.28 -1.30
N CYS A 17 -1.26 -7.19 -2.27
CA CYS A 17 0.03 -7.76 -2.64
C CYS A 17 0.99 -6.71 -3.21
N HIS A 18 0.48 -5.73 -3.97
CA HIS A 18 1.29 -4.60 -4.44
C HIS A 18 1.74 -3.70 -3.29
N SER A 19 0.87 -3.43 -2.30
CA SER A 19 1.24 -2.68 -1.10
C SER A 19 2.35 -3.37 -0.29
N VAL A 20 2.22 -4.68 -0.05
CA VAL A 20 3.24 -5.47 0.63
C VAL A 20 4.56 -5.42 -0.12
N THR A 21 4.52 -5.63 -1.44
CA THR A 21 5.71 -5.63 -2.29
C THR A 21 6.39 -4.26 -2.29
N GLY A 22 5.63 -3.18 -2.44
CA GLY A 22 6.15 -1.81 -2.49
C GLY A 22 6.83 -1.40 -1.18
N VAL A 23 6.14 -1.57 -0.04
CA VAL A 23 6.68 -1.16 1.26
C VAL A 23 7.87 -2.01 1.66
N LEU A 24 7.77 -3.35 1.58
CA LEU A 24 8.88 -4.20 1.99
C LEU A 24 10.09 -4.06 1.07
N SER A 25 9.88 -3.86 -0.24
CA SER A 25 11.01 -3.65 -1.16
C SER A 25 11.67 -2.28 -0.93
N SER A 26 10.89 -1.24 -0.66
CA SER A 26 11.43 0.08 -0.32
C SER A 26 12.17 0.06 1.02
N ALA A 27 11.66 -0.65 2.01
CA ALA A 27 12.25 -0.73 3.35
C ALA A 27 13.56 -1.55 3.35
N SER A 28 13.54 -2.72 2.70
CA SER A 28 14.71 -3.60 2.62
C SER A 28 15.74 -3.17 1.57
N GLY A 29 15.36 -2.32 0.60
CA GLY A 29 16.22 -1.99 -0.55
C GLY A 29 16.42 -3.19 -1.50
N ASN A 30 15.70 -4.28 -1.28
CA ASN A 30 15.77 -5.53 -2.01
C ASN A 30 14.42 -5.85 -2.67
N SER A 31 14.42 -6.57 -3.78
CA SER A 31 13.17 -6.94 -4.45
C SER A 31 12.43 -8.04 -3.68
N ILE A 32 11.22 -7.74 -3.21
CA ILE A 32 10.26 -8.74 -2.75
C ILE A 32 9.35 -9.11 -3.92
N SER A 33 9.03 -10.39 -4.07
CA SER A 33 8.11 -10.88 -5.12
C SER A 33 7.03 -11.75 -4.52
N TYR A 34 5.90 -11.89 -5.23
CA TYR A 34 4.81 -12.77 -4.82
C TYR A 34 4.37 -13.68 -5.97
N SER A 35 3.86 -14.86 -5.60
CA SER A 35 3.33 -15.83 -6.55
C SER A 35 2.07 -15.29 -7.23
N ALA A 36 2.05 -15.32 -8.57
CA ALA A 36 0.86 -15.02 -9.36
C ALA A 36 -0.28 -16.03 -9.14
N MET A 37 0.03 -17.19 -8.56
CA MET A 37 -0.95 -18.21 -8.19
C MET A 37 -1.38 -18.03 -6.73
N VAL A 38 -2.69 -17.94 -6.51
CA VAL A 38 -3.31 -17.79 -5.19
C VAL A 38 -3.94 -19.11 -4.77
N GLN A 39 -3.70 -19.53 -3.53
CA GLN A 39 -4.31 -20.73 -2.95
C GLN A 39 -5.63 -20.38 -2.27
N LYS A 40 -6.72 -21.08 -2.59
CA LYS A 40 -7.97 -21.02 -1.82
C LYS A 40 -7.77 -21.80 -0.52
N ILE A 41 -8.04 -21.16 0.62
CA ILE A 41 -7.94 -21.79 1.94
C ILE A 41 -9.32 -21.74 2.62
N THR A 42 -9.52 -22.62 3.60
CA THR A 42 -10.77 -22.68 4.37
C THR A 42 -10.76 -21.76 5.59
N ARG A 43 -9.57 -21.53 6.17
CA ARG A 43 -9.38 -20.77 7.41
C ARG A 43 -8.03 -20.07 7.40
N THR A 44 -8.00 -18.89 8.01
CA THR A 44 -6.76 -18.14 8.28
C THR A 44 -6.12 -18.63 9.58
N CYS A 45 -4.80 -18.85 9.54
CA CYS A 45 -4.05 -19.31 10.70
C CYS A 45 -2.76 -18.50 10.85
N MET A 46 -2.42 -18.16 12.09
CA MET A 46 -1.06 -17.75 12.42
C MET A 46 -0.20 -19.00 12.55
N ARG A 47 0.87 -19.06 11.78
CA ARG A 47 1.89 -20.10 11.86
C ARG A 47 2.95 -19.73 12.90
N PRO A 48 3.75 -20.73 13.35
CA PRO A 48 4.91 -20.45 14.19
C PRO A 48 5.89 -19.47 13.55
N ASP A 49 6.83 -18.98 14.37
CA ASP A 49 7.81 -17.92 14.11
C ASP A 49 7.21 -16.53 14.38
N ILE A 50 6.89 -15.76 13.35
CA ILE A 50 6.39 -14.40 13.50
C ILE A 50 5.12 -14.21 12.67
N GLY A 51 4.02 -13.92 13.34
CA GLY A 51 2.76 -13.61 12.70
C GLY A 51 2.30 -12.19 12.98
N CYS A 52 1.66 -11.58 12.00
CA CYS A 52 0.93 -10.33 12.10
C CYS A 52 -0.53 -10.58 11.78
N PHE A 53 -1.46 -9.93 12.47
CA PHE A 53 -2.82 -9.84 11.99
C PHE A 53 -3.41 -8.44 12.12
N VAL A 54 -4.28 -8.10 11.16
CA VAL A 54 -4.94 -6.81 11.03
C VAL A 54 -6.38 -7.05 10.59
N LEU A 55 -7.31 -6.34 11.22
CA LEU A 55 -8.72 -6.31 10.88
C LEU A 55 -9.07 -4.99 10.20
N PHE A 56 -9.90 -5.10 9.18
CA PHE A 56 -10.46 -3.99 8.44
C PHE A 56 -11.97 -4.00 8.61
N ASP A 57 -12.55 -2.83 8.77
CA ASP A 57 -13.99 -2.63 8.88
C ASP A 57 -14.44 -1.39 8.10
N GLY A 58 -15.72 -1.31 7.76
CA GLY A 58 -16.29 -0.23 6.95
C GLY A 58 -17.05 -0.74 5.72
N GLY A 59 -16.67 -0.30 4.53
CA GLY A 59 -17.32 -0.71 3.27
C GLY A 59 -17.30 -2.22 2.99
N PHE A 60 -16.34 -2.92 3.58
CA PHE A 60 -16.32 -4.37 3.74
C PHE A 60 -15.48 -4.71 4.97
N THR A 61 -15.73 -5.89 5.53
CA THR A 61 -14.95 -6.40 6.65
C THR A 61 -13.96 -7.45 6.16
N GLY A 62 -12.75 -7.43 6.71
CA GLY A 62 -11.72 -8.38 6.34
C GLY A 62 -10.66 -8.57 7.41
N LEU A 63 -9.96 -9.69 7.33
CA LEU A 63 -8.81 -10.07 8.13
C LEU A 63 -7.63 -10.32 7.21
N VAL A 64 -6.51 -9.66 7.48
CA VAL A 64 -5.21 -9.98 6.88
C VAL A 64 -4.34 -10.62 7.94
N VAL A 65 -3.74 -11.76 7.61
CA VAL A 65 -2.76 -12.45 8.44
C VAL A 65 -1.49 -12.62 7.63
N THR A 66 -0.37 -12.11 8.13
CA THR A 66 0.95 -12.33 7.52
C THR A 66 1.77 -13.25 8.41
N ASN A 67 2.38 -14.27 7.84
CA ASN A 67 3.18 -15.28 8.53
C ASN A 67 4.58 -15.28 7.95
N PHE A 68 5.51 -14.65 8.66
CA PHE A 68 6.92 -14.65 8.33
C PHE A 68 7.59 -15.90 8.88
N THR A 69 8.36 -16.58 8.04
CA THR A 69 9.34 -17.54 8.55
C THR A 69 10.44 -16.80 9.30
N ALA A 70 11.08 -17.44 10.28
CA ALA A 70 12.18 -16.83 11.01
C ALA A 70 13.26 -16.25 10.07
N GLN A 71 13.58 -16.96 8.98
CA GLN A 71 14.58 -16.51 8.01
C GLN A 71 14.13 -15.27 7.23
N ALA A 72 12.88 -15.25 6.74
CA ALA A 72 12.35 -14.09 6.01
C ALA A 72 12.22 -12.85 6.90
N ALA A 73 11.76 -13.04 8.15
CA ALA A 73 11.68 -11.97 9.14
C ALA A 73 13.04 -11.32 9.40
N MET A 74 14.05 -12.15 9.68
CA MET A 74 15.40 -11.66 9.94
C MET A 74 16.02 -10.98 8.73
N GLU A 75 15.80 -11.52 7.53
CA GLU A 75 16.29 -10.87 6.30
C GLU A 75 15.72 -9.47 6.13
N ILE A 76 14.39 -9.33 6.19
CA ILE A 76 13.71 -8.02 6.05
C ILE A 76 14.18 -7.06 7.14
N TYR A 77 14.27 -7.53 8.38
CA TYR A 77 14.72 -6.72 9.51
C TYR A 77 16.18 -6.27 9.38
N HIS A 78 17.10 -7.18 9.07
CA HIS A 78 18.51 -6.85 8.87
C HIS A 78 18.71 -5.86 7.72
N ASP A 79 18.04 -6.09 6.60
CA ASP A 79 18.15 -5.24 5.43
C ASP A 79 17.63 -3.83 5.74
N TYR A 80 16.49 -3.72 6.45
CA TYR A 80 15.95 -2.45 6.90
C TYR A 80 16.88 -1.72 7.89
N MET A 81 17.42 -2.41 8.89
CA MET A 81 18.36 -1.81 9.86
C MET A 81 19.67 -1.35 9.20
N ARG A 82 20.18 -2.12 8.24
CA ARG A 82 21.38 -1.74 7.47
C ARG A 82 21.13 -0.52 6.60
N ASN A 83 19.95 -0.41 5.98
CA ASN A 83 19.58 0.79 5.22
C ASN A 83 19.45 2.03 6.10
N MET A 84 19.11 1.85 7.39
CA MET A 84 19.13 2.91 8.40
C MET A 84 20.54 3.23 8.95
N GLY A 85 21.58 2.53 8.48
CA GLY A 85 22.98 2.76 8.89
C GLY A 85 23.36 2.18 10.25
N MET A 86 22.55 1.26 10.80
CA MET A 86 22.84 0.61 12.08
C MET A 86 23.99 -0.41 11.92
N PRO A 87 24.99 -0.42 12.84
CA PRO A 87 26.11 -1.35 12.76
C PRO A 87 25.69 -2.78 13.16
N GLU A 88 26.30 -3.80 12.55
CA GLU A 88 25.84 -5.21 12.64
C GLU A 88 25.83 -5.79 14.07
N ASP A 89 26.66 -5.25 14.95
CA ASP A 89 26.78 -5.64 16.36
C ASP A 89 25.60 -5.19 17.23
N GLU A 90 24.87 -4.15 16.81
CA GLU A 90 23.67 -3.66 17.49
C GLU A 90 22.39 -4.34 16.99
N ILE A 91 22.46 -5.02 15.84
CA ILE A 91 21.30 -5.66 15.23
C ILE A 91 20.96 -6.96 15.96
N ALA A 92 19.67 -7.15 16.29
CA ALA A 92 19.21 -8.36 16.94
C ALA A 92 19.57 -9.61 16.12
N GLN A 93 20.03 -10.66 16.81
CA GLN A 93 20.41 -11.94 16.20
C GLN A 93 19.27 -12.96 16.25
N SER A 94 18.24 -12.70 17.07
CA SER A 94 17.11 -13.60 17.27
C SER A 94 15.83 -13.00 16.72
N HIS A 95 15.12 -13.79 15.93
CA HIS A 95 13.79 -13.46 15.40
C HIS A 95 12.72 -13.31 16.49
N LEU A 96 12.98 -13.78 17.71
CA LEU A 96 12.10 -13.62 18.86
C LEU A 96 12.34 -12.31 19.64
N SER A 97 13.29 -11.48 19.20
CA SER A 97 13.53 -10.18 19.81
C SER A 97 12.33 -9.26 19.60
N ASP A 98 11.99 -8.49 20.64
CA ASP A 98 10.95 -7.45 20.56
C ASP A 98 11.25 -6.43 19.46
N ASP A 99 12.53 -6.17 19.18
CA ASP A 99 12.94 -5.23 18.14
C ASP A 99 12.52 -5.69 16.73
N VAL A 100 12.68 -6.99 16.44
CA VAL A 100 12.25 -7.57 15.16
C VAL A 100 10.73 -7.46 15.01
N ALA A 101 9.99 -7.77 16.09
CA ALA A 101 8.54 -7.67 16.09
C ALA A 101 8.07 -6.22 15.93
N ASN A 102 8.73 -5.25 16.57
CA ASN A 102 8.40 -3.83 16.47
C ASN A 102 8.64 -3.29 15.05
N VAL A 103 9.81 -3.56 14.47
CA VAL A 103 10.14 -3.12 13.11
C VAL A 103 9.19 -3.73 12.09
N LEU A 104 8.96 -5.04 12.15
CA LEU A 104 8.01 -5.70 11.25
C LEU A 104 6.58 -5.19 11.48
N GLY A 105 6.21 -4.86 12.72
CA GLY A 105 4.92 -4.25 13.05
C GLY A 105 4.74 -2.87 12.43
N GLU A 106 5.77 -2.04 12.45
CA GLU A 106 5.77 -0.73 11.80
C GLU A 106 5.66 -0.86 10.27
N LEU A 107 6.44 -1.77 9.66
CA LEU A 107 6.33 -2.05 8.22
C LEU A 107 4.93 -2.56 7.87
N MET A 108 4.34 -3.43 8.68
CA MET A 108 2.96 -3.89 8.49
C MET A 108 1.94 -2.75 8.63
N ASN A 109 2.17 -1.81 9.55
CA ASN A 109 1.33 -0.63 9.69
C ASN A 109 1.37 0.26 8.44
N GLN A 110 2.55 0.43 7.85
CA GLN A 110 2.73 1.15 6.58
C GLN A 110 2.06 0.42 5.41
N ILE A 111 2.21 -0.90 5.30
CA ILE A 111 1.54 -1.73 4.28
C ILE A 111 0.03 -1.55 4.36
N VAL A 112 -0.54 -1.65 5.56
CA VAL A 112 -1.97 -1.49 5.81
C VAL A 112 -2.43 -0.08 5.48
N GLY A 113 -1.65 0.95 5.81
CA GLY A 113 -1.94 2.34 5.48
C GLY A 113 -1.96 2.60 3.97
N ASP A 114 -0.94 2.11 3.24
CA ASP A 114 -0.87 2.21 1.77
C ASP A 114 -2.02 1.44 1.10
N PHE A 115 -2.31 0.22 1.57
CA PHE A 115 -3.42 -0.59 1.07
C PHE A 115 -4.78 0.09 1.28
N THR A 116 -5.07 0.55 2.49
CA THR A 116 -6.35 1.21 2.80
C THR A 116 -6.53 2.50 2.01
N SER A 117 -5.45 3.26 1.78
CA SER A 117 -5.49 4.46 0.93
C SER A 117 -5.82 4.09 -0.52
N LYS A 118 -5.11 3.11 -1.11
CA LYS A 118 -5.39 2.63 -2.47
C LYS A 118 -6.81 2.10 -2.64
N VAL A 119 -7.32 1.35 -1.66
CA VAL A 119 -8.70 0.84 -1.72
C VAL A 119 -9.71 1.96 -1.55
N ARG A 120 -9.45 2.95 -0.68
CA ARG A 120 -10.29 4.15 -0.56
C ARG A 120 -10.37 4.89 -1.87
N ASP A 121 -9.27 5.07 -2.58
CA ASP A 121 -9.24 5.77 -3.86
C ASP A 121 -9.92 4.95 -4.98
N GLN A 122 -9.74 3.63 -4.98
CA GLN A 122 -10.33 2.74 -6.00
C GLN A 122 -11.84 2.52 -5.82
N LEU A 123 -12.31 2.43 -4.59
CA LEU A 123 -13.71 2.09 -4.27
C LEU A 123 -14.52 3.29 -3.79
N HIS A 124 -13.90 4.46 -3.59
CA HIS A 124 -14.51 5.64 -2.95
C HIS A 124 -15.27 5.31 -1.66
N THR A 125 -14.72 4.38 -0.87
CA THR A 125 -15.32 3.92 0.39
C THR A 125 -14.40 4.18 1.57
N SER A 126 -14.99 4.41 2.75
CA SER A 126 -14.22 4.53 3.98
C SER A 126 -13.99 3.14 4.57
N ILE A 127 -12.72 2.86 4.84
CA ILE A 127 -12.28 1.68 5.57
C ILE A 127 -11.50 2.19 6.77
N THR A 128 -11.79 1.60 7.93
CA THR A 128 -11.03 1.75 9.15
C THR A 128 -10.27 0.45 9.43
N GLN A 129 -9.13 0.57 10.08
CA GLN A 129 -8.29 -0.54 10.45
C GLN A 129 -8.00 -0.50 11.95
N ASN A 130 -7.87 -1.66 12.55
CA ASN A 130 -7.19 -1.74 13.85
C ASN A 130 -5.67 -1.69 13.65
N GLN A 131 -4.93 -1.47 14.73
CA GLN A 131 -3.47 -1.54 14.67
C GLN A 131 -3.03 -2.99 14.43
N PRO A 132 -2.04 -3.21 13.54
CA PRO A 132 -1.42 -4.52 13.36
C PRO A 132 -0.88 -5.05 14.68
N LYS A 133 -1.24 -6.30 15.01
CA LYS A 133 -0.70 -6.98 16.18
C LYS A 133 0.32 -8.01 15.75
N MET A 134 1.58 -7.74 16.07
CA MET A 134 2.69 -8.66 15.89
C MET A 134 2.79 -9.62 17.07
N MET A 135 2.97 -10.90 16.77
CA MET A 135 3.13 -11.94 17.76
C MET A 135 4.21 -12.91 17.31
N ALA A 136 5.22 -13.10 18.16
CA ALA A 136 6.11 -14.25 18.05
C ALA A 136 5.40 -15.46 18.65
N ILE A 137 5.22 -16.54 17.87
CA ILE A 137 4.46 -17.70 18.31
C ILE A 137 5.26 -18.97 18.08
N ASN A 138 5.32 -19.84 19.09
CA ASN A 138 6.00 -21.15 19.01
C ASN A 138 5.06 -22.28 18.55
N LYS A 139 3.76 -22.00 18.39
CA LYS A 139 2.71 -22.95 18.00
C LYS A 139 1.76 -22.31 17.01
N GLN A 140 1.12 -23.12 16.17
CA GLN A 140 0.11 -22.62 15.26
C GLN A 140 -1.14 -22.19 16.05
N VAL A 141 -1.65 -20.99 15.76
CA VAL A 141 -2.87 -20.44 16.36
C VAL A 141 -3.87 -20.18 15.26
N GLN A 142 -5.07 -20.74 15.38
CA GLN A 142 -6.16 -20.43 14.47
C GLN A 142 -6.81 -19.11 14.92
N ILE A 143 -6.88 -18.13 14.02
CA ILE A 143 -7.66 -16.92 14.28
C ILE A 143 -9.07 -17.15 13.74
N SER A 144 -10.05 -17.01 14.62
CA SER A 144 -11.45 -16.85 14.24
C SER A 144 -11.88 -15.48 14.71
N VAL A 145 -12.37 -14.67 13.78
CA VAL A 145 -12.89 -13.34 14.08
C VAL A 145 -14.40 -13.50 14.06
N ASP A 146 -15.05 -13.18 15.17
CA ASP A 146 -16.51 -13.17 15.28
C ASP A 146 -17.09 -11.88 14.65
N THR A 147 -16.64 -11.60 13.45
CA THR A 147 -17.26 -10.66 12.54
C THR A 147 -18.32 -11.45 11.78
N THR A 148 -19.55 -10.96 11.73
CA THR A 148 -20.65 -11.55 10.97
C THR A 148 -20.36 -11.44 9.47
N MET A 149 -19.41 -12.23 9.02
CA MET A 149 -18.91 -12.30 7.66
C MET A 149 -19.86 -13.16 6.84
N ASP A 150 -20.51 -12.56 5.83
CA ASP A 150 -21.38 -13.33 4.93
C ASP A 150 -20.54 -14.03 3.85
N ARG A 151 -20.57 -15.37 3.89
CA ARG A 151 -19.84 -16.26 2.96
C ARG A 151 -18.34 -15.87 2.83
N PRO A 152 -17.56 -15.98 3.92
CA PRO A 152 -16.16 -15.57 3.92
C PRO A 152 -15.35 -16.35 2.89
N GLN A 153 -14.54 -15.63 2.13
CA GLN A 153 -13.57 -16.19 1.22
C GLN A 153 -12.16 -15.93 1.75
N ALA A 154 -11.41 -17.01 1.92
CA ALA A 154 -10.02 -16.91 2.31
C ALA A 154 -9.09 -17.29 1.15
N ARG A 155 -8.00 -16.52 1.01
CA ARG A 155 -6.97 -16.66 -0.01
C ARG A 155 -5.61 -16.58 0.65
N ARG A 156 -4.66 -17.41 0.20
CA ARG A 156 -3.26 -17.36 0.60
C ARG A 156 -2.37 -17.07 -0.60
N VAL A 157 -1.42 -16.18 -0.39
CA VAL A 157 -0.37 -15.83 -1.34
C VAL A 157 0.98 -16.10 -0.69
N THR A 158 1.92 -16.64 -1.47
CA THR A 158 3.30 -16.84 -1.05
C THR A 158 4.15 -15.71 -1.60
N PHE A 159 4.96 -15.13 -0.71
CA PHE A 159 5.97 -14.15 -1.03
C PHE A 159 7.36 -14.77 -0.93
N THR A 160 8.31 -14.18 -1.65
CA THR A 160 9.69 -14.62 -1.71
C THR A 160 10.61 -13.40 -1.64
N THR A 161 11.57 -13.46 -0.73
CA THR A 161 12.61 -12.43 -0.53
C THR A 161 13.77 -12.61 -1.51
N ALA A 162 14.73 -11.69 -1.50
CA ALA A 162 15.90 -11.76 -2.37
C ALA A 162 16.77 -13.00 -2.12
N LYS A 163 16.88 -13.45 -0.86
CA LYS A 163 17.59 -14.69 -0.49
C LYS A 163 16.73 -15.95 -0.63
N GLN A 164 15.58 -15.87 -1.31
CA GLN A 164 14.66 -16.98 -1.53
C GLN A 164 13.97 -17.50 -0.25
N ASN A 165 13.95 -16.70 0.82
CA ASN A 165 13.14 -17.01 1.99
C ASN A 165 11.68 -16.70 1.70
N ILE A 166 10.77 -17.50 2.26
CA ILE A 166 9.35 -17.37 2.00
C ILE A 166 8.59 -16.85 3.21
N PHE A 167 7.50 -16.14 2.94
CA PHE A 167 6.48 -15.83 3.92
C PHE A 167 5.10 -15.88 3.26
N TYR A 168 4.05 -15.96 4.06
CA TYR A 168 2.69 -16.10 3.56
C TYR A 168 1.84 -14.92 3.96
N LEU A 169 1.00 -14.46 3.05
CA LEU A 169 -0.11 -13.55 3.35
C LEU A 169 -1.41 -14.30 3.16
N GLU A 170 -2.31 -14.17 4.12
CA GLU A 170 -3.65 -14.72 4.08
C GLU A 170 -4.67 -13.58 4.22
N LEU A 171 -5.58 -13.46 3.25
CA LEU A 171 -6.69 -12.52 3.30
C LEU A 171 -7.98 -13.33 3.45
N ALA A 172 -8.79 -12.99 4.44
CA ALA A 172 -10.17 -13.44 4.56
C ALA A 172 -11.09 -12.23 4.50
N MET A 173 -12.05 -12.22 3.58
CA MET A 173 -13.06 -11.16 3.49
C MET A 173 -14.37 -11.73 2.97
N ASP A 174 -15.45 -10.97 3.10
CA ASP A 174 -16.75 -11.36 2.57
C ASP A 174 -16.71 -11.47 1.04
N LYS A 175 -17.53 -12.38 0.50
CA LYS A 175 -17.71 -12.44 -0.95
C LYS A 175 -18.51 -11.22 -1.41
N THR A 176 -17.81 -10.14 -1.72
CA THR A 176 -18.39 -8.92 -2.27
C THR A 176 -17.89 -8.66 -3.68
N GLU A 177 -18.75 -8.08 -4.51
CA GLU A 177 -18.44 -7.62 -5.86
C GLU A 177 -18.79 -6.13 -5.92
N PHE A 178 -17.82 -5.29 -6.26
CA PHE A 178 -18.04 -3.85 -6.39
C PHE A 178 -18.30 -3.53 -7.85
N ILE A 179 -19.51 -3.08 -8.14
CA ILE A 179 -19.95 -2.75 -9.50
C ILE A 179 -19.90 -1.24 -9.66
N LYS A 180 -19.11 -0.75 -10.61
CA LYS A 180 -19.04 0.67 -10.95
C LYS A 180 -20.40 1.13 -11.52
N LEU A 181 -21.18 1.86 -10.72
CA LEU A 181 -22.52 2.33 -11.12
C LEU A 181 -22.47 3.50 -12.12
N HIS A 182 -21.50 4.39 -11.97
CA HIS A 182 -21.27 5.50 -12.89
C HIS A 182 -19.78 5.66 -13.15
N ASP A 183 -19.44 6.18 -14.33
CA ASP A 183 -18.09 6.68 -14.60
C ASP A 183 -17.90 7.96 -13.80
N PHE A 184 -17.54 7.80 -12.53
CA PHE A 184 -16.81 8.82 -11.82
C PHE A 184 -15.40 8.79 -12.39
N ASP A 185 -14.94 9.92 -12.92
CA ASP A 185 -13.52 10.13 -13.14
C ASP A 185 -12.87 9.89 -11.78
N ILE A 186 -12.06 8.83 -11.69
CA ILE A 186 -11.03 8.78 -10.65
C ILE A 186 -10.30 10.08 -10.90
N SER A 187 -10.51 11.09 -10.06
CA SER A 187 -9.73 12.30 -10.15
C SER A 187 -8.31 11.79 -10.04
N GLU A 188 -7.60 11.73 -11.17
CA GLU A 188 -6.16 11.53 -11.19
C GLU A 188 -5.67 12.46 -10.10
N ALA A 189 -5.02 11.90 -9.09
CA ALA A 189 -4.54 12.66 -7.96
C ALA A 189 -3.79 13.85 -8.56
N VAL A 190 -4.40 15.03 -8.51
CA VAL A 190 -3.87 16.19 -9.21
C VAL A 190 -2.56 16.45 -8.50
N ASP A 191 -1.45 16.19 -9.19
CA ASP A 191 -0.13 16.34 -8.59
C ASP A 191 -0.03 17.82 -8.16
N PRO A 192 0.26 18.12 -6.88
CA PRO A 192 0.47 19.49 -6.45
C PRO A 192 1.50 20.21 -7.33
N ASP A 193 2.46 19.49 -7.93
CA ASP A 193 3.42 20.04 -8.88
C ASP A 193 2.75 20.46 -10.20
N ASP A 194 1.75 19.74 -10.70
CA ASP A 194 0.98 20.10 -11.90
C ASP A 194 0.15 21.37 -11.68
N ILE A 195 -0.35 21.61 -10.46
CA ILE A 195 -1.06 22.84 -10.09
C ILE A 195 -0.10 24.02 -10.10
N ILE A 196 1.09 23.85 -9.51
CA ILE A 196 2.13 24.88 -9.45
C ILE A 196 2.63 25.21 -10.86
N GLU A 197 2.86 24.21 -11.70
CA GLU A 197 3.33 24.41 -13.07
C GLU A 197 2.26 25.13 -13.93
N ASN A 198 0.98 24.79 -13.76
CA ASN A 198 -0.11 25.48 -14.45
C ASN A 198 -0.28 26.93 -14.00
N GLU A 199 -0.14 27.23 -12.69
CA GLU A 199 -0.12 28.62 -12.22
C GLU A 199 1.10 29.40 -12.74
N ALA A 200 2.28 28.75 -12.78
CA ALA A 200 3.50 29.36 -13.31
C ALA A 200 3.36 29.69 -14.80
N LYS A 201 2.79 28.77 -15.60
CA LYS A 201 2.48 28.99 -17.02
C LYS A 201 1.48 30.13 -17.22
N GLN A 202 0.39 30.15 -16.44
CA GLN A 202 -0.59 31.24 -16.52
C GLN A 202 -0.02 32.61 -16.11
N LYS A 203 0.89 32.66 -15.14
CA LYS A 203 1.61 33.90 -14.77
C LYS A 203 2.57 34.34 -15.87
N ALA A 204 3.30 33.41 -16.49
CA ALA A 204 4.21 33.71 -17.60
C ALA A 204 3.46 34.21 -18.85
N GLU A 205 2.29 33.64 -19.15
CA GLU A 205 1.42 34.10 -20.24
C GLU A 205 0.82 35.48 -19.96
N LYS A 206 0.39 35.75 -18.72
CA LYS A 206 -0.04 37.10 -18.31
C LYS A 206 1.10 38.12 -18.38
N GLN A 207 2.32 37.75 -18.03
CA GLN A 207 3.49 38.62 -18.15
C GLN A 207 3.89 38.90 -19.61
N LYS A 208 3.79 37.90 -20.49
CA LYS A 208 4.00 38.10 -21.94
C LYS A 208 2.92 38.97 -22.58
N ALA A 209 1.67 38.85 -22.12
CA ALA A 209 0.57 39.69 -22.57
C ALA A 209 0.70 41.14 -22.09
N SER A 210 1.23 41.38 -20.88
CA SER A 210 1.51 42.74 -20.40
C SER A 210 2.71 43.37 -21.09
N SER A 211 3.78 42.63 -21.39
CA SER A 211 4.93 43.18 -22.12
C SER A 211 4.62 43.54 -23.57
N GLN A 212 3.71 42.79 -24.23
CA GLN A 212 3.24 43.14 -25.58
C GLN A 212 2.30 44.36 -25.63
N ALA A 213 1.68 44.72 -24.51
CA ALA A 213 0.85 45.92 -24.41
C ALA A 213 1.70 47.18 -24.18
N ASP A 214 2.76 47.09 -23.37
CA ASP A 214 3.71 48.20 -23.16
C ASP A 214 4.50 48.53 -24.44
N ASP A 215 4.98 47.51 -25.18
CA ASP A 215 5.71 47.74 -26.45
C ASP A 215 4.83 48.40 -27.53
N ALA A 216 3.52 48.18 -27.51
CA ALA A 216 2.59 48.76 -28.48
C ALA A 216 2.23 50.23 -28.17
N ASP A 217 2.20 50.61 -26.88
CA ASP A 217 1.98 51.99 -26.46
C ASP A 217 3.24 52.85 -26.68
N ASP A 218 4.45 52.30 -26.48
CA ASP A 218 5.72 53.01 -26.73
C ASP A 218 5.95 53.28 -28.23
N ASP A 219 5.63 52.33 -29.11
CA ASP A 219 5.75 52.52 -30.58
C ASP A 219 4.75 53.57 -31.10
N PHE A 220 3.54 53.62 -30.53
CA PHE A 220 2.53 54.61 -30.88
C PHE A 220 2.91 56.03 -30.44
N MET A 221 3.53 56.19 -29.26
CA MET A 221 4.02 57.47 -28.77
C MET A 221 5.20 57.98 -29.60
N ALA A 222 6.10 57.09 -30.04
CA ALA A 222 7.20 57.43 -30.94
C ALA A 222 6.73 57.90 -32.32
N GLU A 223 5.64 57.32 -32.86
CA GLU A 223 5.05 57.74 -34.13
C GLU A 223 4.34 59.11 -34.06
N LEU A 224 3.86 59.50 -32.88
CA LEU A 224 3.25 60.81 -32.59
C LEU A 224 4.27 61.93 -32.29
N GLY A 225 5.55 61.61 -32.16
CA GLY A 225 6.64 62.58 -32.02
C GLY A 225 6.67 63.34 -30.69
N LEU A 226 6.19 62.70 -29.61
CA LEU A 226 6.31 63.19 -28.22
C LEU A 226 7.56 62.65 -27.53
#